data_AF-A0A1J3ENX5-F1
#
_entry.id   AF-A0A1J3ENX5-F1
#
_cell.length_a   1.000
_cell.length_b   1.000
_cell.length_c   1.000
_cell.angle_alpha   90.00
_cell.angle_beta   90.00
_cell.angle_gamma   90.00
#
_symmetry.space_group_name_H-M   'P 1'
#
loop_
_entity.id
_entity.type
_entity.pdbx_description
1 polymer ?
#
loop_
_entity_poly.entity_id
_entity_poly.type
_entity_poly.pdbx_seq_one_letter_code
_entity_poly.pdbx_strand_id
1 'polypeptide(L)'
;ASLSLSSSFSSLLILFFSPLFLLFSGQFTMTTTPNSAAALTQIRAHIPITLDMNKMNYDSWRILFETHCFSFSLTGHIDGTSLPIGETDTVWKQLDNTVKMWIYGTISESLLNSVLKSQCSAHDLWLTLENLFRDNKEARAIQLENELRNLTIGDLT
;
A
#
# COMPACT_ATOMS: atom_id res chain seq x y z
N ALA A 1 -0.52 -64.18 43.65
CA ALA A 1 -1.05 -62.89 44.15
C ALA A 1 -2.55 -62.88 43.89
N SER A 2 -3.30 -62.46 44.90
CA SER A 2 -4.75 -62.57 45.07
C SER A 2 -5.60 -61.75 44.11
N LEU A 3 -6.81 -62.27 43.87
CA LEU A 3 -7.96 -61.68 43.18
C LEU A 3 -8.40 -60.33 43.77
N SER A 4 -8.86 -59.40 42.94
CA SER A 4 -10.17 -58.75 43.13
C SER A 4 -10.72 -58.19 41.82
N LEU A 5 -11.87 -58.72 41.40
CA LEU A 5 -12.81 -58.06 40.50
C LEU A 5 -13.48 -56.92 41.29
N SER A 6 -13.68 -55.76 40.69
CA SER A 6 -14.85 -54.95 40.99
C SER A 6 -15.39 -54.29 39.73
N SER A 7 -16.71 -54.27 39.67
CA SER A 7 -17.57 -54.07 38.52
C SER A 7 -18.25 -52.71 38.57
N SER A 8 -18.38 -52.08 37.40
CA SER A 8 -19.54 -51.33 36.91
C SER A 8 -19.97 -50.00 37.57
N PHE A 9 -19.94 -48.93 36.78
CA PHE A 9 -21.02 -47.94 36.59
C PHE A 9 -20.87 -47.42 35.13
N SER A 10 -21.65 -47.92 34.18
CA SER A 10 -22.93 -47.38 33.70
C SER A 10 -22.86 -45.98 33.03
N SER A 11 -22.76 -46.02 31.70
CA SER A 11 -23.59 -45.31 30.71
C SER A 11 -23.65 -43.77 30.63
N LEU A 12 -23.73 -43.32 29.36
CA LEU A 12 -24.11 -42.01 28.82
C LEU A 12 -23.01 -40.92 28.73
N LEU A 13 -22.41 -40.77 27.54
CA LEU A 13 -22.83 -39.72 26.60
C LEU A 13 -22.21 -39.97 25.21
N ILE A 14 -23.00 -40.60 24.35
CA ILE A 14 -23.04 -40.20 22.94
C ILE A 14 -23.43 -38.73 22.95
N LEU A 15 -22.74 -37.88 22.19
CA LEU A 15 -23.25 -36.69 21.48
C LEU A 15 -22.11 -35.70 21.19
N PHE A 16 -21.25 -36.00 20.21
CA PHE A 16 -20.63 -34.93 19.40
C PHE A 16 -20.61 -35.31 17.91
N PHE A 17 -21.71 -35.91 17.44
CA PHE A 17 -22.21 -35.63 16.09
C PHE A 17 -23.07 -34.36 16.21
N SER A 18 -22.42 -33.20 16.28
CA SER A 18 -23.11 -31.93 16.10
C SER A 18 -22.56 -31.26 14.84
N PRO A 19 -23.40 -30.86 13.86
CA PRO A 19 -22.93 -30.16 12.67
C PRO A 19 -22.37 -28.76 12.97
N LEU A 20 -22.31 -28.34 14.23
CA LEU A 20 -21.85 -27.03 14.63
C LEU A 20 -20.33 -26.87 14.77
N PHE A 21 -19.54 -27.95 14.60
CA PHE A 21 -18.07 -27.87 14.60
C PHE A 21 -17.45 -27.72 13.20
N LEU A 22 -18.27 -27.68 12.14
CA LEU A 22 -17.82 -27.41 10.77
C LEU A 22 -18.01 -25.94 10.34
N LEU A 23 -18.14 -25.03 11.30
CA LEU A 23 -18.21 -23.58 11.03
C LEU A 23 -16.86 -22.86 11.17
N PHE A 24 -15.76 -23.57 11.49
CA PHE A 24 -14.43 -22.97 11.65
C PHE A 24 -13.34 -23.60 10.77
N SER A 25 -13.72 -24.11 9.61
CA SER A 25 -12.80 -24.34 8.48
C SER A 25 -13.37 -23.74 7.21
N GLY A 26 -13.96 -22.55 7.31
CA GLY A 26 -14.01 -21.64 6.19
C GLY A 26 -12.60 -21.10 5.96
N GLN A 27 -11.73 -21.89 5.32
CA GLN A 27 -10.62 -21.31 4.57
C GLN A 27 -11.28 -20.40 3.54
N PHE A 28 -11.29 -19.10 3.85
CA PHE A 28 -11.61 -18.07 2.89
C PHE A 28 -10.47 -18.07 1.88
N THR A 29 -10.52 -18.98 0.91
CA THR A 29 -9.71 -18.86 -0.28
C THR A 29 -10.24 -17.64 -1.02
N MET A 30 -9.66 -16.48 -0.75
CA MET A 30 -9.73 -15.30 -1.61
C MET A 30 -8.94 -15.60 -2.88
N THR A 31 -9.38 -16.58 -3.67
CA THR A 31 -9.04 -16.66 -5.08
C THR A 31 -9.97 -15.72 -5.84
N THR A 32 -9.88 -14.44 -5.50
CA THR A 32 -10.31 -13.38 -6.39
C THR A 32 -9.04 -12.69 -6.79
N THR A 33 -8.52 -13.04 -7.96
CA THR A 33 -7.63 -12.14 -8.69
C THR A 33 -8.39 -10.82 -8.77
N PRO A 34 -7.99 -9.75 -8.07
CA PRO A 34 -8.65 -8.48 -8.23
C PRO A 34 -8.27 -8.06 -9.64
N ASN A 35 -9.25 -8.11 -10.54
CA ASN A 35 -9.30 -7.23 -11.68
C ASN A 35 -8.77 -5.86 -11.22
N SER A 36 -7.65 -5.39 -11.78
CA SER A 36 -6.91 -4.24 -11.26
C SER A 36 -7.79 -3.01 -10.99
N ALA A 37 -8.91 -2.90 -11.72
CA ALA A 37 -9.99 -1.95 -11.47
C ALA A 37 -10.60 -2.00 -10.04
N ALA A 38 -10.82 -3.17 -9.45
CA ALA A 38 -11.36 -3.32 -8.09
C ALA A 38 -10.36 -2.87 -7.03
N ALA A 39 -9.08 -3.25 -7.16
CA ALA A 39 -8.00 -2.77 -6.29
C ALA A 39 -7.80 -1.26 -6.41
N LEU A 40 -7.90 -0.72 -7.64
CA LEU A 40 -7.88 0.72 -7.92
C LEU A 40 -9.09 1.48 -7.33
N THR A 41 -10.26 0.85 -7.31
CA THR A 41 -11.46 1.46 -6.74
C THR A 41 -11.36 1.49 -5.21
N GLN A 42 -10.77 0.47 -4.60
CA GLN A 42 -10.55 0.43 -3.15
C GLN A 42 -9.52 1.47 -2.69
N ILE A 43 -8.41 1.66 -3.40
CA ILE A 43 -7.39 2.63 -2.97
C ILE A 43 -7.95 4.05 -2.90
N ARG A 44 -8.81 4.46 -3.84
CA ARG A 44 -9.43 5.79 -3.82
C ARG A 44 -10.45 5.98 -2.69
N ALA A 45 -11.00 4.89 -2.15
CA ALA A 45 -11.84 4.94 -0.96
C ALA A 45 -11.01 5.20 0.31
N HIS A 46 -9.75 4.77 0.35
CA HIS A 46 -8.84 4.95 1.48
C HIS A 46 -7.97 6.22 1.37
N ILE A 47 -7.63 6.62 0.14
CA ILE A 47 -6.83 7.80 -0.17
C ILE A 47 -7.66 8.68 -1.12
N PRO A 48 -8.53 9.56 -0.58
CA PRO A 48 -9.48 10.35 -1.37
C PRO A 48 -8.84 11.57 -2.07
N ILE A 49 -7.51 11.67 -2.06
CA ILE A 49 -6.77 12.76 -2.70
C ILE A 49 -5.96 12.27 -3.89
N THR A 50 -5.97 13.07 -4.94
CA THR A 50 -5.11 12.87 -6.11
C THR A 50 -3.88 13.75 -5.97
N LEU A 51 -2.69 13.15 -5.89
CA LEU A 51 -1.42 13.86 -5.89
C LEU A 51 -1.27 14.64 -7.21
N ASP A 52 -0.88 15.91 -7.13
CA ASP A 52 -0.74 16.76 -8.31
C ASP A 52 0.36 17.81 -8.09
N MET A 53 1.19 18.07 -9.10
CA MET A 53 2.32 19.02 -8.99
C MET A 53 1.90 20.45 -8.66
N ASN A 54 0.68 20.85 -9.02
CA ASN A 54 0.17 22.20 -8.78
C ASN A 54 -0.54 22.31 -7.42
N LYS A 55 -0.78 21.19 -6.76
CA LYS A 55 -1.40 21.13 -5.45
C LYS A 55 -0.28 20.91 -4.43
N MET A 56 -0.22 21.74 -3.39
CA MET A 56 0.72 21.54 -2.28
C MET A 56 0.26 20.39 -1.37
N ASN A 57 -0.05 19.23 -1.96
CA ASN A 57 -0.70 18.10 -1.28
C ASN A 57 0.21 16.87 -1.13
N TYR A 58 1.49 16.96 -1.50
CA TYR A 58 2.45 15.87 -1.37
C TYR A 58 2.54 15.34 0.06
N ASP A 59 2.68 16.23 1.05
CA ASP A 59 2.88 15.80 2.45
C ASP A 59 1.64 15.04 2.98
N SER A 60 0.43 15.51 2.65
CA SER A 60 -0.81 14.80 2.99
C SER A 60 -0.96 13.47 2.25
N TRP A 61 -0.64 13.44 0.95
CA TRP A 61 -0.70 12.22 0.15
C TRP A 61 0.28 11.16 0.64
N ARG A 62 1.52 11.57 0.95
CA ARG A 62 2.56 10.70 1.50
C ARG A 62 2.08 10.03 2.78
N ILE A 63 1.58 10.80 3.75
CA ILE A 63 1.10 10.27 5.03
C ILE A 63 -0.03 9.25 4.83
N LEU A 64 -1.02 9.56 3.97
CA LEU A 64 -2.12 8.65 3.69
C LEU A 64 -1.65 7.37 2.99
N PHE A 65 -0.70 7.49 2.06
CA PHE A 65 -0.16 6.35 1.31
C PHE A 65 0.68 5.44 2.19
N GLU A 66 1.59 6.00 3.00
CA GLU A 66 2.37 5.25 3.99
C GLU A 66 1.47 4.53 5.00
N THR A 67 0.42 5.21 5.48
CA THR A 67 -0.57 4.61 6.39
C THR A 67 -1.33 3.45 5.73
N HIS A 68 -1.68 3.59 4.46
CA HIS A 68 -2.32 2.52 3.70
C HIS A 68 -1.37 1.32 3.54
N CYS A 69 -0.14 1.53 3.08
CA CYS A 69 0.84 0.45 2.97
C CYS A 69 1.11 -0.25 4.30
N PHE A 70 1.20 0.50 5.40
CA PHE A 70 1.37 -0.06 6.75
C PHE A 70 0.20 -0.97 7.14
N SER A 71 -1.04 -0.55 6.87
CA SER A 71 -2.25 -1.32 7.20
C SER A 71 -2.32 -2.67 6.47
N PHE A 72 -1.65 -2.79 5.32
CA PHE A 72 -1.57 -4.02 4.52
C PHE A 72 -0.23 -4.75 4.67
N SER A 73 0.67 -4.30 5.56
CA SER A 73 2.02 -4.86 5.73
C SER A 73 2.88 -4.82 4.45
N LEU A 74 2.72 -3.76 3.65
CA LEU A 74 3.42 -3.56 2.37
C LEU A 74 4.41 -2.39 2.38
N THR A 75 4.70 -1.80 3.55
CA THR A 75 5.65 -0.68 3.68
C THR A 75 7.02 -1.00 3.08
N GLY A 76 7.45 -2.26 3.18
CA GLY A 76 8.73 -2.70 2.62
C GLY A 76 8.89 -2.47 1.11
N HIS A 77 7.78 -2.39 0.36
CA HIS A 77 7.80 -2.14 -1.08
C HIS A 77 7.99 -0.65 -1.44
N ILE A 78 7.73 0.28 -0.51
CA ILE A 78 7.95 1.71 -0.74
C ILE A 78 9.24 2.23 -0.11
N ASP A 79 9.73 1.62 0.98
CA ASP A 79 11.01 1.99 1.62
C ASP A 79 12.22 1.20 1.09
N GLY A 80 11.98 0.16 0.28
CA GLY A 80 13.02 -0.66 -0.34
C GLY A 80 13.58 -1.78 0.54
N THR A 81 13.03 -1.98 1.75
CA THR A 81 13.45 -3.07 2.65
C THR A 81 12.93 -4.44 2.22
N SER A 82 11.85 -4.50 1.43
CA SER A 82 11.34 -5.73 0.83
C SER A 82 12.06 -6.03 -0.48
N LEU A 83 12.82 -7.12 -0.51
CA LEU A 83 13.56 -7.57 -1.70
C LEU A 83 13.03 -8.92 -2.20
N PRO A 84 12.98 -9.15 -3.52
CA PRO A 84 12.55 -10.43 -4.06
C PRO A 84 13.56 -11.53 -3.76
N ILE A 85 13.07 -12.74 -3.49
CA ILE A 85 13.90 -13.94 -3.31
C ILE A 85 14.21 -14.53 -4.70
N GLY A 86 15.07 -13.83 -5.44
CA GLY A 86 15.48 -14.19 -6.79
C GLY A 86 14.52 -13.72 -7.90
N GLU A 87 14.88 -14.01 -9.14
CA GLU A 87 14.17 -13.45 -10.31
C GLU A 87 12.77 -14.02 -10.53
N THR A 88 12.46 -15.17 -9.93
CA THR A 88 11.17 -15.88 -10.09
C THR A 88 10.23 -15.68 -8.91
N ASP A 89 10.51 -14.73 -8.01
CA ASP A 89 9.62 -14.42 -6.89
C ASP A 89 8.32 -13.76 -7.37
N THR A 90 7.37 -14.61 -7.77
CA THR A 90 6.09 -14.19 -8.33
C THR A 90 5.20 -13.50 -7.30
N VAL A 91 5.31 -13.89 -6.02
CA VAL A 91 4.53 -13.30 -4.93
C VAL A 91 4.99 -11.87 -4.69
N TRP A 92 6.31 -11.67 -4.54
CA TRP A 92 6.87 -10.33 -4.38
C TRP A 92 6.48 -9.41 -5.56
N LYS A 93 6.57 -9.92 -6.80
CA LYS A 93 6.19 -9.16 -8.01
C LYS A 93 4.70 -8.80 -8.04
N GLN A 94 3.82 -9.66 -7.55
CA GLN A 94 2.39 -9.37 -7.47
C GLN A 94 2.10 -8.28 -6.44
N LEU A 95 2.75 -8.33 -5.28
CA LEU A 95 2.63 -7.30 -4.24
C LEU A 95 3.21 -5.97 -4.71
N ASP A 96 4.39 -5.98 -5.32
CA ASP A 96 5.02 -4.80 -5.92
C ASP A 96 4.11 -4.17 -6.98
N ASN A 97 3.55 -4.97 -7.90
CA ASN A 97 2.60 -4.49 -8.89
C ASN A 97 1.31 -3.95 -8.26
N THR A 98 0.85 -4.51 -7.14
CA THR A 98 -0.31 -3.99 -6.40
C THR A 98 -0.04 -2.58 -5.88
N VAL A 99 1.12 -2.36 -5.24
CA VAL A 99 1.53 -1.04 -4.75
C VAL A 99 1.70 -0.06 -5.92
N LYS A 100 2.29 -0.49 -7.04
CA LYS A 100 2.39 0.33 -8.26
C LYS A 100 1.03 0.77 -8.77
N MET A 101 0.05 -0.13 -8.83
CA MET A 101 -1.32 0.22 -9.22
C MET A 101 -1.95 1.22 -8.24
N TRP A 102 -1.68 1.11 -6.94
CA TRP A 102 -2.15 2.11 -5.97
C TRP A 102 -1.51 3.49 -6.18
N ILE A 103 -0.21 3.55 -6.47
CA ILE A 103 0.47 4.81 -6.84
C ILE A 103 -0.22 5.39 -8.07
N TYR A 104 -0.34 4.62 -9.16
CA TYR A 104 -1.00 5.08 -10.39
C TYR A 104 -2.45 5.52 -10.19
N GLY A 105 -3.18 4.86 -9.29
CA GLY A 105 -4.57 5.18 -8.98
C GLY A 105 -4.77 6.48 -8.21
N THR A 106 -3.72 6.99 -7.56
CA THR A 106 -3.78 8.15 -6.64
C THR A 106 -2.95 9.35 -7.10
N ILE A 107 -2.25 9.26 -8.23
CA ILE A 107 -1.57 10.41 -8.86
C ILE A 107 -2.40 10.99 -10.01
N SER A 108 -2.17 12.26 -10.33
CA SER A 108 -2.80 12.90 -11.49
C SER A 108 -2.27 12.34 -12.80
N GLU A 109 -3.03 12.53 -13.88
CA GLU A 109 -2.65 12.03 -15.21
C GLU A 109 -1.33 12.64 -15.71
N SER A 110 -1.05 13.91 -15.38
CA SER A 110 0.21 14.57 -15.72
C SER A 110 1.40 13.90 -15.04
N LEU A 111 1.28 13.57 -13.75
CA LEU A 111 2.28 12.83 -13.01
C LEU A 111 2.44 11.42 -13.54
N LEU A 112 1.33 10.73 -13.83
CA LEU A 112 1.35 9.39 -14.41
C LEU A 112 2.20 9.38 -15.68
N ASN A 113 1.94 10.28 -16.63
CA ASN A 113 2.70 10.40 -17.87
C ASN A 113 4.19 10.72 -17.64
N SER A 114 4.53 11.41 -16.55
CA SER A 114 5.91 11.75 -16.20
C SER A 114 6.68 10.59 -15.56
N VAL A 115 6.02 9.75 -14.77
CA VAL A 115 6.67 8.68 -13.99
C VAL A 115 6.53 7.30 -14.61
N LEU A 116 5.60 7.11 -15.54
CA LEU A 116 5.35 5.83 -16.20
C LEU A 116 6.57 5.43 -17.06
N LYS A 117 7.36 4.50 -16.53
CA LYS A 117 8.54 3.92 -17.19
C LYS A 117 8.47 2.40 -17.16
N SER A 118 8.99 1.75 -18.20
CA SER A 118 9.09 0.28 -18.23
C SER A 118 10.05 -0.21 -17.15
N GLN A 119 9.71 -1.32 -16.48
CA GLN A 119 10.59 -2.03 -15.54
C GLN A 119 11.05 -1.21 -14.32
N CYS A 120 10.12 -0.51 -13.67
CA CYS A 120 10.34 0.09 -12.34
C CYS A 120 9.61 -0.71 -11.24
N SER A 121 10.21 -0.76 -10.05
CA SER A 121 9.57 -1.24 -8.82
C SER A 121 8.67 -0.16 -8.21
N ALA A 122 7.84 -0.52 -7.24
CA ALA A 122 7.08 0.45 -6.45
C ALA A 122 7.98 1.47 -5.74
N HIS A 123 9.13 1.01 -5.23
CA HIS A 123 10.12 1.85 -4.58
C HIS A 123 10.72 2.88 -5.54
N ASP A 124 11.04 2.49 -6.77
CA ASP A 124 11.56 3.42 -7.78
C ASP A 124 10.56 4.52 -8.12
N LEU A 125 9.27 4.17 -8.23
CA LEU A 125 8.19 5.15 -8.43
C LEU A 125 8.07 6.09 -7.24
N TRP A 126 8.13 5.54 -6.03
CA TRP A 126 8.06 6.31 -4.79
C TRP A 126 9.16 7.37 -4.72
N LEU A 127 10.42 6.97 -4.94
CA LEU A 127 11.58 7.89 -4.97
C LEU A 127 11.46 8.91 -6.11
N THR A 128 10.97 8.50 -7.28
CA THR A 128 10.77 9.42 -8.40
C THR A 128 9.79 10.53 -8.03
N LEU A 129 8.67 10.20 -7.39
CA LEU A 129 7.70 11.19 -6.91
C LEU A 129 8.30 12.08 -5.82
N GLU A 130 8.99 11.52 -4.83
CA GLU A 130 9.64 12.29 -3.76
C GLU A 130 10.62 13.32 -4.32
N ASN A 131 11.44 12.92 -5.29
CA ASN A 131 12.39 13.81 -5.97
C ASN A 131 11.67 14.93 -6.73
N LEU A 132 10.63 14.61 -7.52
CA LEU A 132 9.85 15.61 -8.27
C LEU A 132 9.28 16.72 -7.36
N PHE A 133 8.72 16.34 -6.21
CA PHE A 133 8.14 17.31 -5.29
C PHE A 133 9.18 18.09 -4.48
N ARG A 134 10.34 17.49 -4.18
CA ARG A 134 11.47 18.21 -3.57
C ARG A 134 12.00 19.28 -4.53
N ASP A 135 12.30 18.89 -5.77
CA ASP A 135 12.86 19.77 -6.79
C ASP A 135 11.87 20.91 -7.13
N ASN A 136 10.57 20.64 -7.14
CA ASN A 136 9.53 21.67 -7.32
C ASN A 136 9.50 22.69 -6.19
N LYS A 137 9.64 22.25 -4.92
CA LYS A 137 9.71 23.14 -3.75
C LYS A 137 10.94 24.06 -3.85
N GLU A 138 12.09 23.52 -4.24
CA GLU A 138 13.33 24.29 -4.43
C GLU A 138 13.20 25.34 -5.55
N ALA A 139 12.69 24.95 -6.72
CA ALA A 139 12.49 25.87 -7.84
C ALA A 139 11.55 27.03 -7.48
N ARG A 140 10.45 26.73 -6.76
CA ARG A 140 9.51 27.76 -6.31
C ARG A 140 10.12 28.72 -5.30
N ALA A 141 10.97 28.23 -4.40
CA ALA A 141 11.68 29.07 -3.45
C ALA A 141 12.61 30.07 -4.16
N ILE A 142 13.39 29.60 -5.14
CA ILE A 142 14.28 30.44 -5.95
C ILE A 142 13.48 31.50 -6.72
N GLN A 143 12.36 31.12 -7.33
CA GLN A 143 11.50 32.06 -8.06
C GLN A 143 10.99 33.18 -7.16
N LEU A 144 10.46 32.83 -5.98
CA LEU A 144 9.94 33.81 -5.01
C LEU A 144 11.04 34.76 -4.51
N GLU A 145 12.25 34.24 -4.30
CA GLU A 145 13.39 35.06 -3.90
C GLU A 145 13.78 36.08 -4.99
N ASN A 146 13.72 35.67 -6.26
CA ASN A 146 13.95 36.56 -7.38
C ASN A 146 12.86 37.62 -7.54
N GLU A 147 11.58 37.24 -7.39
CA GLU A 147 10.45 38.18 -7.39
C GLU A 147 10.59 39.21 -6.27
N LEU A 148 10.96 38.78 -5.06
CA LEU A 148 11.18 39.68 -3.92
C LEU A 148 12.30 40.69 -4.19
N ARG A 149 13.44 40.23 -4.75
CA ARG A 149 14.56 41.10 -5.15
C ARG A 149 14.14 42.12 -6.21
N ASN A 150 13.37 41.70 -7.20
CA ASN A 150 12.92 42.59 -8.28
C ASN A 150 11.91 43.64 -7.78
N LEU A 151 11.02 43.28 -6.86
CA LEU A 151 10.09 44.22 -6.23
C LEU A 151 10.83 45.27 -5.38
N THR A 152 11.86 44.88 -4.64
CA THR A 152 12.65 45.84 -3.84
C THR A 152 13.44 46.82 -4.71
N ILE A 153 13.88 46.41 -5.89
CA ILE A 153 14.63 47.28 -6.82
C ILE A 153 13.68 48.24 -7.57
N GLY A 154 12.46 47.79 -7.91
CA GLY A 154 11.46 48.62 -8.61
C GLY A 154 10.79 49.69 -7.75
N ASP A 155 10.82 49.56 -6.41
CA ASP A 155 10.26 50.55 -5.45
C ASP A 155 11.31 51.58 -5.00
N LEU A 156 12.57 51.44 -5.45
CA LEU A 156 13.70 52.34 -5.15
C LEU A 156 14.06 53.30 -6.30
N THR A 157 13.20 53.44 -7.31
CA THR A 157 13.36 54.36 -8.45
C THR A 157 12.19 55.32 -8.56
#